data_AF-Q5LGY1-F1
#
_entry.id   AF-Q5LGY1-F1
#
_cell.length_a   1.000
_cell.length_b   1.000
_cell.length_c   1.000
_cell.angle_alpha   90.00
_cell.angle_beta   90.00
_cell.angle_gamma   90.00
#
_symmetry.space_group_name_H-M   'P 1'
#
loop_
_entity.id
_entity.type
_entity.pdbx_description
1 polymer ?
#
loop_
_entity_poly.entity_id
_entity_poly.type
_entity_poly.pdbx_seq_one_letter_code
_entity_poly.pdbx_strand_id
1 'polypeptide(L)'
;MGAFYLECPHFTYYLPPILMKRLPYLLFALLFIIYFLCYQGVLSHVIYYHEQHHLFLFSKEYFLKQIHTEGLLGYLTDFIIQFFYIPALGSAILAGILAGIYLLTHYNIKKITGQPDILQLSLIPSVSLFIYTLPVDHSLTLIIGVFLGLLILGCVAFFISGIWKNITLRRINVPGKKKKLIISTALITIYAIGACYIFIHSYNMPERIMIMAEKSVKEKNWENVLTQTEKYINSGRTNQLISYFHNLALYHTGKLPYQLFDYPQKLGVKALYFPWNSDSRESEYGHFIYEDLGYINEAQRWEFEAMVVWGETAPHLLNLARYNIVNKRPEVARRFINLLKQSLFYRKDAEELEKQLYAGSVPGLRMALENNKEHPARFANVINIGPELQYLCEQDTTNRMAFEYLMSDLLLSNNVVRFVDNLKFIRHFKYPEMPPAYQEALYIYKLGVDGETFSKSGFNVSENTEKRFQRYYSLYKNRQMQRLKTEFGNTYWYYLNFISPYGDKIIRN
;
A
#
# COMPACT_ATOMS: atom_id res chain seq x y z
N MET A 1 -40.31 39.57 -48.45
CA MET A 1 -40.34 38.99 -47.09
C MET A 1 -41.04 37.66 -47.16
N GLY A 2 -40.29 36.55 -47.09
CA GLY A 2 -40.84 35.20 -47.07
C GLY A 2 -39.77 34.27 -46.53
N ALA A 3 -39.75 34.09 -45.22
CA ALA A 3 -38.84 33.16 -44.56
C ALA A 3 -39.52 31.79 -44.48
N PHE A 4 -38.98 30.83 -45.26
CA PHE A 4 -39.27 29.41 -45.13
C PHE A 4 -38.67 28.90 -43.82
N TYR A 5 -39.50 28.63 -42.81
CA TYR A 5 -39.13 27.78 -41.68
C TYR A 5 -39.43 26.33 -42.06
N LEU A 6 -38.39 25.60 -42.47
CA LEU A 6 -38.39 24.14 -42.57
C LEU A 6 -38.32 23.55 -41.16
N GLU A 7 -39.46 23.42 -40.48
CA GLU A 7 -39.56 22.50 -39.33
C GLU A 7 -39.46 21.07 -39.86
N CYS A 8 -38.37 20.37 -39.56
CA CYS A 8 -38.22 18.93 -39.82
C CYS A 8 -39.00 18.12 -38.77
N PRO A 9 -40.20 17.56 -39.06
CA PRO A 9 -41.04 16.90 -38.05
C PRO A 9 -40.63 15.43 -37.80
N HIS A 10 -39.68 14.90 -38.57
CA HIS A 10 -39.38 13.48 -38.60
C HIS A 10 -38.33 13.02 -37.56
N PHE A 11 -37.52 13.90 -36.98
CA PHE A 11 -36.43 13.43 -36.11
C PHE A 11 -36.91 12.98 -34.72
N THR A 12 -37.93 13.61 -34.15
CA THR A 12 -38.39 13.37 -32.77
C THR A 12 -39.23 12.09 -32.60
N TYR A 13 -39.81 11.55 -33.67
CA TYR A 13 -40.66 10.35 -33.62
C TYR A 13 -39.88 9.03 -33.76
N TYR A 14 -38.77 9.02 -34.49
CA TYR A 14 -37.95 7.81 -34.73
C TYR A 14 -36.77 7.64 -33.77
N LEU A 15 -36.36 8.69 -33.05
CA LEU A 15 -35.27 8.64 -32.08
C LEU A 15 -35.54 7.67 -30.89
N PRO A 16 -36.72 7.68 -30.24
CA PRO A 16 -36.97 6.83 -29.07
C PRO A 16 -36.84 5.31 -29.31
N PRO A 17 -37.37 4.71 -30.40
CA PRO A 17 -37.24 3.27 -30.63
C PRO A 17 -35.82 2.82 -31.00
N ILE A 18 -35.04 3.64 -31.70
CA ILE A 18 -33.65 3.34 -32.03
C ILE A 18 -32.80 3.41 -30.76
N LEU A 19 -33.00 4.47 -29.96
CA LEU A 19 -32.30 4.67 -28.70
C LEU A 19 -32.59 3.53 -27.71
N MET A 20 -33.86 3.13 -27.54
CA MET A 20 -34.21 2.01 -26.64
C MET A 20 -33.58 0.66 -27.06
N LYS A 21 -33.35 0.43 -28.36
CA LYS A 21 -32.66 -0.79 -28.83
C LYS A 21 -31.16 -0.75 -28.56
N ARG A 22 -30.54 0.43 -28.65
CA ARG A 22 -29.09 0.62 -28.45
C ARG A 22 -28.69 0.96 -27.01
N LEU A 23 -29.66 1.36 -26.17
CA LEU A 23 -29.45 1.80 -24.79
C LEU A 23 -28.60 0.82 -23.96
N PRO A 24 -28.81 -0.51 -23.98
CA PRO A 24 -27.98 -1.43 -23.20
C PRO A 24 -26.52 -1.41 -23.64
N TYR A 25 -26.23 -1.31 -24.94
CA TYR A 25 -24.85 -1.25 -25.42
C TYR A 25 -24.18 0.09 -25.09
N LEU A 26 -24.94 1.18 -25.11
CA LEU A 26 -24.46 2.49 -24.68
C LEU A 26 -24.16 2.52 -23.17
N LEU A 27 -25.04 1.93 -22.34
CA LEU A 27 -24.82 1.81 -20.91
C LEU A 27 -23.65 0.89 -20.59
N PHE A 28 -23.49 -0.23 -21.30
CA PHE A 28 -22.31 -1.08 -21.21
C PHE A 28 -21.02 -0.29 -21.47
N ALA A 29 -20.95 0.44 -22.57
CA ALA A 29 -19.78 1.25 -22.92
C ALA A 29 -19.51 2.35 -21.87
N LEU A 30 -20.57 2.99 -21.36
CA LEU A 30 -20.45 4.01 -20.32
C LEU A 30 -19.94 3.42 -19.01
N LEU A 31 -20.50 2.31 -18.53
CA LEU A 31 -20.04 1.62 -17.32
C LEU A 31 -18.60 1.16 -17.47
N PHE A 32 -18.23 0.57 -18.62
CA PHE A 32 -16.87 0.17 -18.91
C PHE A 32 -15.90 1.35 -18.77
N ILE A 33 -16.20 2.50 -19.41
CA ILE A 33 -15.35 3.69 -19.33
C ILE A 33 -15.25 4.21 -17.89
N ILE A 34 -16.37 4.30 -17.16
CA ILE A 34 -16.38 4.78 -15.77
C ILE A 34 -15.53 3.86 -14.88
N TYR A 35 -15.79 2.55 -14.91
CA TYR A 35 -15.04 1.58 -14.11
C TYR A 35 -13.55 1.58 -14.47
N PHE A 36 -13.23 1.63 -15.77
CA PHE A 36 -11.86 1.72 -16.24
C PHE A 36 -11.13 2.96 -15.70
N LEU A 37 -11.74 4.14 -15.80
CA LEU A 37 -11.18 5.39 -15.27
C LEU A 37 -11.04 5.35 -13.74
N CYS A 38 -12.00 4.74 -13.03
CA CYS A 38 -11.91 4.53 -11.60
C CYS A 38 -10.70 3.66 -11.23
N TYR A 39 -10.52 2.49 -11.86
CA TYR A 39 -9.39 1.60 -11.60
C TYR A 39 -8.04 2.16 -12.10
N GLN A 40 -8.03 3.03 -13.10
CA GLN A 40 -6.81 3.76 -13.49
C GLN A 40 -6.44 4.88 -12.52
N GLY A 41 -7.44 5.50 -11.88
CA GLY A 41 -7.23 6.63 -10.98
C GLY A 41 -7.42 6.28 -9.51
N VAL A 42 -8.64 6.51 -9.03
CA VAL A 42 -9.02 6.51 -7.61
C VAL A 42 -8.90 5.12 -6.95
N LEU A 43 -9.13 4.05 -7.72
CA LEU A 43 -9.07 2.64 -7.30
C LEU A 43 -7.85 1.89 -7.85
N SER A 44 -6.82 2.59 -8.33
CA SER A 44 -5.57 1.97 -8.82
C SER A 44 -4.86 1.09 -7.79
N HIS A 45 -5.03 1.41 -6.50
CA HIS A 45 -4.50 0.61 -5.40
C HIS A 45 -5.15 -0.78 -5.30
N VAL A 46 -6.40 -0.96 -5.73
CA VAL A 46 -7.09 -2.27 -5.73
C VAL A 46 -6.43 -3.23 -6.70
N ILE A 47 -6.16 -2.75 -7.93
CA ILE A 47 -5.48 -3.54 -8.97
C ILE A 47 -4.07 -3.94 -8.48
N TYR A 48 -3.33 -2.98 -7.93
CA TYR A 48 -2.00 -3.22 -7.39
C TYR A 48 -2.02 -4.22 -6.22
N TYR A 49 -2.94 -4.07 -5.26
CA TYR A 49 -3.02 -4.95 -4.10
C TYR A 49 -3.26 -6.40 -4.49
N HIS A 50 -4.27 -6.67 -5.33
CA HIS A 50 -4.55 -8.04 -5.76
C HIS A 50 -3.39 -8.66 -6.55
N GLU A 51 -2.72 -7.88 -7.38
CA GLU A 51 -1.55 -8.32 -8.14
C GLU A 51 -0.40 -8.76 -7.22
N GLN A 52 -0.13 -8.01 -6.15
CA GLN A 52 0.94 -8.32 -5.20
C GLN A 52 0.64 -9.55 -4.33
N HIS A 53 -0.64 -9.88 -4.14
CA HIS A 53 -1.09 -10.94 -3.23
C HIS A 53 -1.45 -12.27 -3.91
N HIS A 54 -1.38 -12.35 -5.24
CA HIS A 54 -1.69 -13.58 -5.98
C HIS A 54 -0.57 -13.93 -6.96
N LEU A 55 -0.30 -15.22 -7.12
CA LEU A 55 0.66 -15.71 -8.12
C LEU A 55 0.04 -16.87 -8.91
N PHE A 56 -0.06 -16.68 -10.22
CA PHE A 56 -0.49 -17.72 -11.14
C PHE A 56 0.72 -18.42 -11.78
N LEU A 57 0.74 -19.75 -11.73
CA LEU A 57 1.77 -20.58 -12.36
C LEU A 57 1.15 -21.52 -13.39
N PHE A 58 1.81 -21.72 -14.53
CA PHE A 58 1.34 -22.63 -15.59
C PHE A 58 1.67 -24.11 -15.33
N SER A 59 2.20 -24.45 -14.14
CA SER A 59 2.59 -25.83 -13.84
C SER A 59 1.42 -26.72 -13.46
N LYS A 60 1.59 -28.02 -13.73
CA LYS A 60 0.61 -29.04 -13.37
C LYS A 60 0.45 -29.16 -11.86
N GLU A 61 1.55 -29.04 -11.10
CA GLU A 61 1.51 -29.10 -9.64
C GLU A 61 0.67 -27.96 -9.05
N TYR A 62 0.86 -26.73 -9.56
CA TYR A 62 0.07 -25.58 -9.12
C TYR A 62 -1.42 -25.77 -9.44
N PHE A 63 -1.76 -26.18 -10.67
CA PHE A 63 -3.15 -26.45 -11.05
C PHE A 63 -3.84 -27.47 -10.13
N LEU A 64 -3.16 -28.59 -9.82
CA LEU A 64 -3.72 -29.61 -8.93
C LEU A 64 -3.85 -29.12 -7.49
N LYS A 65 -2.85 -28.37 -6.98
CA LYS A 65 -2.90 -27.74 -5.64
C LYS A 65 -4.08 -26.78 -5.56
N GLN A 66 -4.22 -25.87 -6.51
CA GLN A 66 -5.22 -24.81 -6.50
C GLN A 66 -6.65 -25.34 -6.63
N ILE A 67 -6.86 -26.37 -7.46
CA ILE A 67 -8.17 -27.04 -7.53
C ILE A 67 -8.55 -27.70 -6.20
N HIS A 68 -7.59 -28.26 -5.46
CA HIS A 68 -7.86 -28.92 -4.19
C HIS A 68 -8.12 -27.90 -3.06
N THR A 69 -7.43 -26.76 -3.05
CA THR A 69 -7.54 -25.76 -1.98
C THR A 69 -8.67 -24.76 -2.19
N GLU A 70 -8.73 -24.14 -3.37
CA GLU A 70 -9.65 -23.03 -3.67
C GLU A 70 -10.69 -23.36 -4.74
N GLY A 71 -10.49 -24.48 -5.45
CA GLY A 71 -11.36 -24.91 -6.53
C GLY A 71 -11.07 -24.23 -7.86
N LEU A 72 -11.85 -24.62 -8.87
CA LEU A 72 -11.68 -24.11 -10.24
C LEU A 72 -11.86 -22.59 -10.33
N LEU A 73 -12.74 -22.03 -9.50
CA LEU A 73 -13.02 -20.59 -9.54
C LEU A 73 -11.83 -19.77 -9.02
N GLY A 74 -11.17 -20.20 -7.93
CA GLY A 74 -9.94 -19.57 -7.44
C GLY A 74 -8.82 -19.61 -8.48
N TYR A 75 -8.63 -20.78 -9.14
CA TYR A 75 -7.66 -20.90 -10.24
C TYR A 75 -7.94 -19.92 -11.41
N LEU A 76 -9.21 -19.76 -11.81
CA LEU A 76 -9.59 -18.79 -12.84
C LEU A 76 -9.43 -17.34 -12.36
N THR A 77 -9.63 -17.09 -11.07
CA THR A 77 -9.35 -15.79 -10.44
C THR A 77 -7.88 -15.43 -10.56
N ASP A 78 -6.98 -16.31 -10.14
CA ASP A 78 -5.53 -16.08 -10.23
C ASP A 78 -5.09 -15.91 -11.68
N PHE A 79 -5.67 -16.70 -12.60
CA PHE A 79 -5.44 -16.56 -14.02
C PHE A 79 -5.81 -15.16 -14.55
N ILE A 80 -6.87 -14.55 -14.05
CA ILE A 80 -7.28 -13.19 -14.44
C ILE A 80 -6.40 -12.15 -13.75
N ILE A 81 -6.14 -12.31 -12.44
CA ILE A 81 -5.33 -11.37 -11.65
C ILE A 81 -3.91 -11.26 -12.18
N GLN A 82 -3.32 -12.30 -12.77
CA GLN A 82 -1.95 -12.20 -13.32
C GLN A 82 -1.80 -11.04 -14.32
N PHE A 83 -2.85 -10.67 -15.06
CA PHE A 83 -2.82 -9.54 -16.01
C PHE A 83 -2.83 -8.17 -15.34
N PHE A 84 -3.07 -8.11 -14.02
CA PHE A 84 -3.02 -6.89 -13.23
C PHE A 84 -1.58 -6.37 -13.09
N TYR A 85 -0.58 -7.22 -13.38
CA TYR A 85 0.82 -6.83 -13.53
C TYR A 85 0.99 -5.64 -14.48
N ILE A 86 0.15 -5.55 -15.52
CA ILE A 86 0.04 -4.36 -16.38
C ILE A 86 -1.21 -3.59 -15.92
N PRO A 87 -1.10 -2.48 -15.17
CA PRO A 87 -2.24 -1.85 -14.51
C PRO A 87 -3.37 -1.44 -15.46
N ALA A 88 -3.02 -0.94 -16.65
CA ALA A 88 -3.98 -0.58 -17.70
C ALA A 88 -4.76 -1.78 -18.22
N LEU A 89 -4.09 -2.92 -18.42
CA LEU A 89 -4.72 -4.15 -18.88
C LEU A 89 -5.63 -4.73 -17.78
N GLY A 90 -5.13 -4.83 -16.54
CA GLY A 90 -5.92 -5.31 -15.41
C GLY A 90 -7.19 -4.48 -15.17
N SER A 91 -7.06 -3.14 -15.24
CA SER A 91 -8.20 -2.22 -15.13
C SER A 91 -9.22 -2.44 -16.26
N ALA A 92 -8.76 -2.64 -17.50
CA ALA A 92 -9.64 -2.90 -18.63
C ALA A 92 -10.35 -4.26 -18.50
N ILE A 93 -9.65 -5.30 -18.06
CA ILE A 93 -10.25 -6.63 -17.85
C ILE A 93 -11.32 -6.57 -16.75
N LEU A 94 -11.00 -6.02 -15.58
CA LEU A 94 -11.94 -5.94 -14.46
C LEU A 94 -13.16 -5.06 -14.80
N ALA A 95 -12.94 -3.90 -15.42
CA ALA A 95 -14.02 -3.04 -15.91
C ALA A 95 -14.88 -3.75 -16.96
N GLY A 96 -14.26 -4.52 -17.86
CA GLY A 96 -14.93 -5.34 -18.88
C GLY A 96 -15.80 -6.44 -18.27
N ILE A 97 -15.31 -7.14 -17.25
CA ILE A 97 -16.07 -8.17 -16.53
C ILE A 97 -17.28 -7.55 -15.83
N LEU A 98 -17.09 -6.46 -15.07
CA LEU A 98 -18.18 -5.79 -14.36
C LEU A 98 -19.23 -5.21 -15.31
N ALA A 99 -18.81 -4.50 -16.35
CA ALA A 99 -19.75 -4.03 -17.39
C ALA A 99 -20.40 -5.23 -18.13
N GLY A 100 -19.67 -6.32 -18.32
CA GLY A 100 -20.17 -7.56 -18.89
C GLY A 100 -21.28 -8.19 -18.05
N ILE A 101 -21.18 -8.14 -16.71
CA ILE A 101 -22.23 -8.57 -15.78
C ILE A 101 -23.53 -7.80 -16.04
N TYR A 102 -23.46 -6.48 -16.26
CA TYR A 102 -24.63 -5.68 -16.65
C TYR A 102 -25.25 -6.22 -17.95
N LEU A 103 -24.43 -6.39 -19.00
CA LEU A 103 -24.93 -6.80 -20.32
C LEU A 103 -25.52 -8.22 -20.29
N LEU A 104 -24.89 -9.15 -19.58
CA LEU A 104 -25.37 -10.52 -19.41
C LEU A 104 -26.65 -10.56 -18.58
N THR A 105 -26.76 -9.76 -17.52
CA THR A 105 -27.99 -9.66 -16.73
C THR A 105 -29.13 -9.14 -17.60
N HIS A 106 -28.89 -8.10 -18.39
CA HIS A 106 -29.87 -7.57 -19.35
C HIS A 106 -30.30 -8.62 -20.37
N TYR A 107 -29.35 -9.36 -20.94
CA TYR A 107 -29.61 -10.43 -21.90
C TYR A 107 -30.48 -11.54 -21.29
N ASN A 108 -30.13 -12.00 -20.09
CA ASN A 108 -30.88 -13.02 -19.35
C ASN A 108 -32.30 -12.56 -19.02
N ILE A 109 -32.48 -11.36 -18.46
CA ILE A 109 -33.81 -10.78 -18.19
C ILE A 109 -34.66 -10.78 -19.46
N LYS A 110 -34.10 -10.30 -20.58
CA LYS A 110 -34.83 -10.22 -21.85
C LYS A 110 -35.22 -11.60 -22.40
N LYS A 111 -34.34 -12.60 -22.28
CA LYS A 111 -34.59 -13.97 -22.74
C LYS A 111 -35.61 -14.71 -21.89
N ILE A 112 -35.55 -14.53 -20.56
CA ILE A 112 -36.42 -15.17 -19.57
C ILE A 112 -37.81 -14.53 -19.58
N THR A 113 -37.90 -13.20 -19.56
CA THR A 113 -39.19 -12.48 -19.42
C THR A 113 -39.86 -12.14 -20.76
N GLY A 114 -39.11 -12.21 -21.87
CA GLY A 114 -39.54 -11.75 -23.18
C GLY A 114 -39.75 -10.22 -23.28
N GLN A 115 -39.39 -9.45 -22.24
CA GLN A 115 -39.63 -8.01 -22.15
C GLN A 115 -38.30 -7.25 -22.03
N PRO A 116 -38.24 -6.00 -22.54
CA PRO A 116 -37.11 -5.13 -22.27
C PRO A 116 -37.08 -4.77 -20.78
N ASP A 117 -35.88 -4.70 -20.21
CA ASP A 117 -35.65 -4.26 -18.82
C ASP A 117 -35.93 -2.75 -18.68
N ILE A 118 -37.20 -2.39 -18.49
CA ILE A 118 -37.64 -0.99 -18.32
C ILE A 118 -37.16 -0.42 -16.98
N LEU A 119 -37.08 -1.27 -15.96
CA LEU A 119 -36.68 -0.88 -14.61
C LEU A 119 -35.17 -0.79 -14.42
N GLN A 120 -34.38 -1.20 -15.43
CA GLN A 120 -32.92 -1.19 -15.38
C GLN A 120 -32.36 -2.00 -14.21
N LEU A 121 -33.02 -3.11 -13.86
CA LEU A 121 -32.59 -4.02 -12.80
C LEU A 121 -31.23 -4.63 -13.10
N SER A 122 -30.87 -4.74 -14.38
CA SER A 122 -29.55 -5.18 -14.83
C SER A 122 -28.39 -4.32 -14.32
N LEU A 123 -28.62 -3.06 -13.94
CA LEU A 123 -27.58 -2.19 -13.35
C LEU A 123 -27.20 -2.64 -11.94
N ILE A 124 -28.13 -3.21 -11.18
CA ILE A 124 -27.94 -3.50 -9.76
C ILE A 124 -26.77 -4.46 -9.54
N PRO A 125 -26.68 -5.65 -10.17
CA PRO A 125 -25.56 -6.55 -9.92
C PRO A 125 -24.19 -5.96 -10.30
N SER A 126 -24.11 -5.26 -11.43
CA SER A 126 -22.86 -4.63 -11.89
C SER A 126 -22.37 -3.56 -10.93
N VAL A 127 -23.25 -2.64 -10.54
CA VAL A 127 -22.91 -1.51 -9.66
C VAL A 127 -22.63 -1.99 -8.24
N SER A 128 -23.42 -2.94 -7.73
CA SER A 128 -23.19 -3.52 -6.40
C SER A 128 -21.85 -4.26 -6.33
N LEU A 129 -21.48 -5.01 -7.36
CA LEU A 129 -20.17 -5.68 -7.40
C LEU A 129 -19.02 -4.69 -7.60
N PHE A 130 -19.23 -3.59 -8.33
CA PHE A 130 -18.24 -2.51 -8.38
C PHE A 130 -18.02 -1.89 -6.99
N ILE A 131 -19.10 -1.60 -6.25
CA ILE A 131 -19.01 -1.10 -4.86
C ILE A 131 -18.36 -2.14 -3.94
N TYR A 132 -18.62 -3.43 -4.17
CA TYR A 132 -17.97 -4.51 -3.44
C TYR A 132 -16.43 -4.50 -3.63
N THR A 133 -15.90 -4.05 -4.76
CA THR A 133 -14.44 -3.94 -4.95
C THR A 133 -13.76 -2.74 -4.29
N LEU A 134 -14.50 -1.88 -3.57
CA LEU A 134 -13.88 -0.70 -2.95
C LEU A 134 -12.85 -1.08 -1.88
N PRO A 135 -13.15 -2.00 -0.95
CA PRO A 135 -12.17 -2.54 -0.02
C PRO A 135 -11.31 -3.62 -0.69
N VAL A 136 -10.01 -3.66 -0.37
CA VAL A 136 -9.06 -4.60 -1.00
C VAL A 136 -9.09 -6.01 -0.41
N ASP A 137 -9.65 -6.16 0.79
CA ASP A 137 -9.81 -7.44 1.51
C ASP A 137 -10.90 -8.33 0.89
N HIS A 138 -11.71 -7.78 0.00
CA HIS A 138 -12.74 -8.50 -0.72
C HIS A 138 -12.18 -9.33 -1.89
N SER A 139 -12.49 -10.62 -1.92
CA SER A 139 -12.02 -11.53 -2.98
C SER A 139 -12.71 -11.26 -4.33
N LEU A 140 -11.92 -11.18 -5.39
CA LEU A 140 -12.42 -11.07 -6.77
C LEU A 140 -13.09 -12.35 -7.29
N THR A 141 -12.94 -13.47 -6.59
CA THR A 141 -13.58 -14.76 -6.90
C THR A 141 -15.10 -14.64 -7.00
N LEU A 142 -15.73 -13.80 -6.17
CA LEU A 142 -17.18 -13.56 -6.25
C LEU A 142 -17.58 -12.95 -7.60
N ILE A 143 -16.81 -11.99 -8.11
CA ILE A 143 -17.12 -11.25 -9.34
C ILE A 143 -17.00 -12.19 -10.54
N ILE A 144 -15.93 -12.98 -10.56
CA ILE A 144 -15.67 -13.97 -11.62
C ILE A 144 -16.74 -15.07 -11.57
N GLY A 145 -17.13 -15.52 -10.37
CA GLY A 145 -18.20 -16.49 -10.18
C GLY A 145 -19.54 -15.99 -10.71
N VAL A 146 -19.92 -14.75 -10.38
CA VAL A 146 -21.16 -14.13 -10.89
C VAL A 146 -21.10 -13.97 -12.41
N PHE A 147 -19.97 -13.53 -12.97
CA PHE A 147 -19.81 -13.38 -14.41
C PHE A 147 -19.96 -14.72 -15.15
N LEU A 148 -19.25 -15.77 -14.70
CA LEU A 148 -19.34 -17.11 -15.29
C LEU A 148 -20.73 -17.73 -15.09
N GLY A 149 -21.34 -17.54 -13.92
CA GLY A 149 -22.71 -18.00 -13.63
C GLY A 149 -23.74 -17.36 -14.56
N LEU A 150 -23.63 -16.04 -14.82
CA LEU A 150 -24.50 -15.33 -15.76
C LEU A 150 -24.25 -15.73 -17.22
N LEU A 151 -23.00 -16.06 -17.59
CA LEU A 151 -22.68 -16.64 -18.90
C LEU A 151 -23.36 -17.99 -19.09
N ILE A 152 -23.22 -18.90 -18.11
CA ILE A 152 -23.87 -20.22 -18.15
C ILE A 152 -25.39 -20.07 -18.20
N LEU A 153 -25.96 -19.21 -17.35
CA LEU A 153 -27.40 -18.90 -17.38
C LEU A 153 -27.83 -18.36 -18.74
N GLY A 154 -27.01 -17.51 -19.38
CA GLY A 154 -27.26 -16.97 -20.71
C GLY A 154 -27.30 -18.05 -21.79
N CYS A 155 -26.37 -19.01 -21.72
CA CYS A 155 -26.36 -20.19 -22.60
C CYS A 155 -27.60 -21.05 -22.37
N VAL A 156 -27.95 -21.35 -21.12
CA VAL A 156 -29.15 -22.14 -20.79
C VAL A 156 -30.43 -21.43 -21.26
N ALA A 157 -30.56 -20.12 -21.00
CA ALA A 157 -31.68 -19.31 -21.44
C ALA A 157 -31.78 -19.23 -22.97
N PHE A 158 -30.66 -19.29 -23.69
CA PHE A 158 -30.65 -19.37 -25.16
C PHE A 158 -31.34 -20.65 -25.65
N PHE A 159 -30.93 -21.82 -25.14
CA PHE A 159 -31.50 -23.12 -25.52
C PHE A 159 -32.96 -23.26 -25.10
N ILE A 160 -33.31 -22.79 -23.90
CA ILE A 160 -34.64 -22.95 -23.33
C ILE A 160 -35.65 -21.90 -23.85
N SER A 161 -35.18 -20.82 -24.49
CA SER A 161 -36.06 -19.73 -24.98
C SER A 161 -37.14 -20.18 -26.00
N GLY A 162 -37.01 -21.37 -26.60
CA GLY A 162 -38.07 -21.99 -27.40
C GLY A 162 -39.26 -22.49 -26.58
N ILE A 163 -39.01 -22.98 -25.36
CA ILE A 163 -40.01 -23.60 -24.46
C ILE A 163 -40.74 -22.52 -23.63
N TRP A 164 -40.03 -21.46 -23.25
CA TRP A 164 -40.56 -20.41 -22.36
C TRP A 164 -41.55 -19.44 -23.01
N LYS A 165 -41.76 -19.53 -24.34
CA LYS A 165 -42.84 -18.77 -25.01
C LYS A 165 -44.23 -19.07 -24.43
N ASN A 166 -44.39 -20.20 -23.74
CA ASN A 166 -45.67 -20.64 -23.17
C ASN A 166 -45.88 -20.22 -21.70
N ILE A 167 -44.86 -19.64 -21.03
CA ILE A 167 -44.98 -19.19 -19.64
C ILE A 167 -45.23 -17.67 -19.66
N THR A 168 -46.49 -17.28 -19.49
CA THR A 168 -46.91 -15.87 -19.44
C THR A 168 -46.54 -15.23 -18.10
N LEU A 169 -45.30 -14.77 -17.98
CA LEU A 169 -44.94 -13.81 -16.94
C LEU A 169 -45.77 -12.52 -17.12
N ARG A 170 -46.37 -12.03 -16.01
CA ARG A 170 -47.27 -10.88 -16.01
C ARG A 170 -46.59 -9.68 -16.66
N ARG A 171 -47.15 -9.19 -17.77
CA ARG A 171 -46.54 -8.14 -18.59
C ARG A 171 -46.66 -6.78 -17.89
N ILE A 172 -45.53 -6.12 -17.61
CA ILE A 172 -45.55 -4.75 -17.09
C ILE A 172 -45.90 -3.84 -18.28
N ASN A 173 -47.17 -3.48 -18.38
CA ASN A 173 -47.68 -2.73 -19.52
C ASN A 173 -47.58 -1.22 -19.28
N VAL A 174 -46.41 -0.64 -19.57
CA VAL A 174 -46.26 0.82 -19.61
C VAL A 174 -46.72 1.35 -20.98
N PRO A 175 -47.76 2.20 -21.06
CA PRO A 175 -48.26 2.71 -22.32
C PRO A 175 -47.32 3.77 -22.91
N GLY A 176 -46.90 3.57 -24.16
CA GLY A 176 -46.12 4.55 -24.95
C GLY A 176 -44.59 4.45 -24.80
N LYS A 177 -43.88 4.46 -25.93
CA LYS A 177 -42.39 4.36 -25.98
C LYS A 177 -41.69 5.53 -25.27
N LYS A 178 -42.25 6.75 -25.33
CA LYS A 178 -41.72 7.93 -24.64
C LYS A 178 -41.76 7.77 -23.11
N LYS A 179 -42.86 7.27 -22.54
CA LYS A 179 -42.98 7.03 -21.09
C LYS A 179 -41.98 5.98 -20.60
N LYS A 180 -41.76 4.90 -21.37
CA LYS A 180 -40.75 3.88 -21.07
C LYS A 180 -39.34 4.46 -21.01
N LEU A 181 -38.99 5.33 -21.97
CA LEU A 181 -37.70 5.99 -21.97
C LEU A 181 -37.55 6.90 -20.75
N ILE A 182 -38.55 7.73 -20.43
CA ILE A 182 -38.53 8.64 -19.26
C ILE A 182 -38.34 7.87 -17.95
N ILE A 183 -39.09 6.78 -17.74
CA ILE A 183 -38.97 5.95 -16.53
C ILE A 183 -37.56 5.34 -16.46
N SER A 184 -37.07 4.77 -17.57
CA SER A 184 -35.73 4.19 -17.62
C SER A 184 -34.65 5.23 -17.32
N THR A 185 -34.74 6.44 -17.88
CA THR A 185 -33.76 7.51 -17.60
C THR A 185 -33.82 8.00 -16.17
N ALA A 186 -35.02 8.09 -15.58
CA ALA A 186 -35.20 8.46 -14.18
C ALA A 186 -34.56 7.42 -13.25
N LEU A 187 -34.77 6.13 -13.51
CA LEU A 187 -34.18 5.05 -12.73
C LEU A 187 -32.66 4.96 -12.87
N ILE A 188 -32.11 5.14 -14.08
CA ILE A 188 -30.66 5.24 -14.29
C ILE A 188 -30.08 6.38 -13.44
N THR A 189 -30.75 7.53 -13.42
CA THR A 189 -30.32 8.69 -12.64
C THR A 189 -30.36 8.40 -11.13
N ILE A 190 -31.42 7.76 -10.65
CA ILE A 190 -31.56 7.35 -9.24
C ILE A 190 -30.44 6.38 -8.86
N TYR A 191 -30.18 5.35 -9.68
CA TYR A 191 -29.11 4.39 -9.42
C TYR A 191 -27.73 5.04 -9.49
N ALA A 192 -27.49 5.98 -10.41
CA ALA A 192 -26.23 6.70 -10.49
C ALA A 192 -26.00 7.57 -9.24
N ILE A 193 -27.01 8.30 -8.77
CA ILE A 193 -26.94 9.12 -7.54
C ILE A 193 -26.69 8.21 -6.33
N GLY A 194 -27.45 7.12 -6.21
CA GLY A 194 -27.27 6.15 -5.12
C GLY A 194 -25.88 5.51 -5.12
N ALA A 195 -25.39 5.12 -6.29
CA ALA A 195 -24.04 4.57 -6.46
C ALA A 195 -22.95 5.58 -6.09
N CYS A 196 -23.08 6.83 -6.53
CA CYS A 196 -22.13 7.89 -6.17
C CYS A 196 -22.14 8.17 -4.67
N TYR A 197 -23.32 8.21 -4.05
CA TYR A 197 -23.45 8.39 -2.61
C TYR A 197 -22.76 7.25 -1.84
N ILE A 198 -23.05 6.00 -2.19
CA ILE A 198 -22.43 4.83 -1.54
C ILE A 198 -20.91 4.84 -1.79
N PHE A 199 -20.47 5.12 -3.00
CA PHE A 199 -19.04 5.20 -3.33
C PHE A 199 -18.31 6.21 -2.43
N ILE A 200 -18.82 7.44 -2.31
CA ILE A 200 -18.17 8.49 -1.50
C ILE A 200 -18.13 8.10 -0.02
N HIS A 201 -19.18 7.46 0.51
CA HIS A 201 -19.25 7.08 1.92
C HIS A 201 -18.48 5.78 2.25
N SER A 202 -18.35 4.86 1.31
CA SER A 202 -17.63 3.60 1.48
C SER A 202 -16.14 3.69 1.11
N TYR A 203 -15.72 4.76 0.42
CA TYR A 203 -14.34 4.89 -0.05
C TYR A 203 -13.34 5.11 1.07
N ASN A 204 -12.40 4.16 1.22
CA ASN A 204 -11.38 4.18 2.25
C ASN A 204 -10.10 4.92 1.78
N MET A 205 -10.10 6.25 1.88
CA MET A 205 -8.93 7.06 1.54
C MET A 205 -7.65 6.68 2.33
N PRO A 206 -7.68 6.41 3.65
CA PRO A 206 -6.47 6.00 4.36
C PRO A 206 -5.87 4.67 3.84
N GLU A 207 -6.70 3.68 3.48
CA GLU A 207 -6.24 2.43 2.85
C GLU A 207 -5.50 2.69 1.53
N ARG A 208 -6.07 3.53 0.66
CA ARG A 208 -5.38 3.95 -0.57
C ARG A 208 -4.02 4.58 -0.28
N ILE A 209 -3.95 5.50 0.69
CA ILE A 209 -2.70 6.20 0.99
C ILE A 209 -1.64 5.20 1.47
N MET A 210 -2.02 4.23 2.31
CA MET A 210 -1.11 3.19 2.81
C MET A 210 -0.55 2.32 1.68
N ILE A 211 -1.43 1.78 0.82
CA ILE A 211 -1.02 0.91 -0.29
C ILE A 211 -0.18 1.69 -1.33
N MET A 212 -0.52 2.94 -1.61
CA MET A 212 0.26 3.78 -2.53
C MET A 212 1.62 4.18 -1.94
N ALA A 213 1.72 4.35 -0.61
CA ALA A 213 2.99 4.55 0.06
C ALA A 213 3.86 3.30 -0.04
N GLU A 214 3.31 2.12 0.23
CA GLU A 214 4.01 0.83 0.08
C GLU A 214 4.52 0.61 -1.35
N LYS A 215 3.66 0.84 -2.35
CA LYS A 215 4.05 0.81 -3.77
C LYS A 215 5.24 1.73 -4.04
N SER A 216 5.23 2.94 -3.50
CA SER A 216 6.30 3.91 -3.68
C SER A 216 7.60 3.52 -2.98
N VAL A 217 7.52 2.81 -1.84
CA VAL A 217 8.69 2.22 -1.16
C VAL A 217 9.30 1.14 -2.04
N LYS A 218 8.50 0.20 -2.57
CA LYS A 218 8.97 -0.85 -3.49
C LYS A 218 9.60 -0.28 -4.77
N GLU A 219 9.05 0.82 -5.30
CA GLU A 219 9.60 1.56 -6.44
C GLU A 219 10.81 2.44 -6.09
N LYS A 220 11.21 2.53 -4.81
CA LYS A 220 12.26 3.42 -4.29
C LYS A 220 12.03 4.91 -4.59
N ASN A 221 10.76 5.32 -4.72
CA ASN A 221 10.35 6.71 -4.96
C ASN A 221 10.08 7.43 -3.63
N TRP A 222 11.16 7.78 -2.92
CA TRP A 222 11.12 8.30 -1.55
C TRP A 222 10.39 9.64 -1.41
N GLU A 223 10.48 10.53 -2.40
CA GLU A 223 9.76 11.82 -2.37
C GLU A 223 8.23 11.61 -2.46
N ASN A 224 7.76 10.61 -3.23
CA ASN A 224 6.34 10.26 -3.22
C ASN A 224 5.93 9.58 -1.89
N VAL A 225 6.79 8.76 -1.29
CA VAL A 225 6.53 8.19 0.05
C VAL A 225 6.30 9.30 1.08
N LEU A 226 7.17 10.32 1.13
CA LEU A 226 6.98 11.49 1.99
C LEU A 226 5.65 12.19 1.70
N THR A 227 5.37 12.46 0.41
CA THR A 227 4.11 13.10 0.00
C THR A 227 2.85 12.33 0.44
N GLN A 228 2.84 11.00 0.33
CA GLN A 228 1.70 10.17 0.75
C GLN A 228 1.57 10.12 2.28
N THR A 229 2.68 9.87 2.97
CA THR A 229 2.69 9.72 4.44
C THR A 229 2.37 11.04 5.14
N GLU A 230 2.85 12.17 4.64
CA GLU A 230 2.51 13.50 5.16
C GLU A 230 1.02 13.80 5.06
N LYS A 231 0.37 13.48 3.93
CA LYS A 231 -1.09 13.62 3.80
C LYS A 231 -1.84 12.85 4.88
N TYR A 232 -1.36 11.66 5.22
CA TYR A 232 -1.93 10.84 6.28
C TYR A 232 -1.69 11.47 7.66
N ILE A 233 -0.44 11.84 7.97
CA ILE A 233 -0.04 12.41 9.26
C ILE A 233 -0.76 13.75 9.52
N ASN A 234 -0.83 14.62 8.51
CA ASN A 234 -1.49 15.93 8.59
C ASN A 234 -3.00 15.84 8.80
N SER A 235 -3.62 14.69 8.54
CA SER A 235 -5.03 14.43 8.90
C SER A 235 -5.24 14.19 10.41
N GLY A 236 -4.18 14.20 11.22
CA GLY A 236 -4.20 13.96 12.66
C GLY A 236 -4.24 12.47 13.06
N ARG A 237 -4.28 11.58 12.07
CA ARG A 237 -4.25 10.12 12.25
C ARG A 237 -2.84 9.63 12.62
N THR A 238 -2.77 8.45 13.21
CA THR A 238 -1.52 7.82 13.61
C THR A 238 -1.59 6.34 13.25
N ASN A 239 -0.58 5.86 12.53
CA ASN A 239 -0.48 4.48 12.08
C ASN A 239 1.01 4.12 11.98
N GLN A 240 1.38 2.93 12.45
CA GLN A 240 2.77 2.50 12.54
C GLN A 240 3.44 2.37 11.17
N LEU A 241 2.76 1.75 10.20
CA LEU A 241 3.27 1.59 8.83
C LEU A 241 3.57 2.94 8.18
N ILE A 242 2.69 3.92 8.36
CA ILE A 242 2.88 5.27 7.84
C ILE A 242 4.10 5.95 8.48
N SER A 243 4.22 5.88 9.81
CA SER A 243 5.38 6.45 10.51
C SER A 243 6.69 5.76 10.12
N TYR A 244 6.65 4.44 9.96
CA TYR A 244 7.77 3.62 9.49
C TYR A 244 8.23 4.02 8.10
N PHE A 245 7.34 4.05 7.11
CA PHE A 245 7.67 4.48 5.75
C PHE A 245 8.10 5.93 5.67
N HIS A 246 7.54 6.82 6.50
CA HIS A 246 7.97 8.21 6.55
C HIS A 246 9.42 8.32 7.03
N ASN A 247 9.78 7.68 8.16
CA ASN A 247 11.16 7.69 8.66
C ASN A 247 12.14 7.03 7.66
N LEU A 248 11.73 5.94 7.00
CA LEU A 248 12.52 5.29 5.96
C LEU A 248 12.79 6.24 4.79
N ALA A 249 11.77 6.96 4.32
CA ALA A 249 11.93 7.94 3.25
C ALA A 249 12.74 9.17 3.69
N LEU A 250 12.62 9.62 4.94
CA LEU A 250 13.50 10.67 5.48
C LEU A 250 14.97 10.23 5.45
N TYR A 251 15.28 8.97 5.73
CA TYR A 251 16.65 8.48 5.64
C TYR A 251 17.18 8.52 4.20
N HIS A 252 16.43 7.93 3.25
CA HIS A 252 16.87 7.86 1.85
C HIS A 252 16.92 9.23 1.16
N THR A 253 16.22 10.24 1.69
CA THR A 253 16.33 11.64 1.23
C THR A 253 17.36 12.46 1.99
N GLY A 254 18.09 11.86 2.95
CA GLY A 254 19.12 12.52 3.77
C GLY A 254 18.58 13.49 4.82
N LYS A 255 17.29 13.42 5.11
CA LYS A 255 16.55 14.34 5.99
C LYS A 255 16.33 13.79 7.41
N LEU A 256 16.45 12.47 7.64
CA LEU A 256 16.16 11.81 8.92
C LEU A 256 16.74 12.52 10.15
N PRO A 257 18.06 12.75 10.28
CA PRO A 257 18.61 13.37 11.48
C PRO A 257 18.19 14.84 11.68
N TYR A 258 17.73 15.51 10.62
CA TYR A 258 17.34 16.91 10.63
C TYR A 258 15.84 17.12 10.87
N GLN A 259 15.01 16.19 10.40
CA GLN A 259 13.55 16.31 10.35
C GLN A 259 12.81 15.25 11.18
N LEU A 260 13.53 14.45 11.98
CA LEU A 260 12.96 13.40 12.84
C LEU A 260 11.77 13.88 13.68
N PHE A 261 11.79 15.15 14.11
CA PHE A 261 10.77 15.75 14.97
C PHE A 261 9.87 16.77 14.26
N ASP A 262 9.98 16.95 12.93
CA ASP A 262 9.11 17.86 12.17
C ASP A 262 7.64 17.39 12.13
N TYR A 263 7.40 16.15 12.54
CA TYR A 263 6.06 15.58 12.73
C TYR A 263 5.97 14.83 14.08
N PRO A 264 4.75 14.64 14.62
CA PRO A 264 4.59 14.09 15.97
C PRO A 264 4.88 12.58 16.01
N GLN A 265 6.04 12.21 16.58
CA GLN A 265 6.50 10.82 16.78
C GLN A 265 5.75 10.10 17.92
N LYS A 266 4.41 10.08 17.90
CA LYS A 266 3.57 9.50 18.98
C LYS A 266 3.85 8.03 19.27
N LEU A 267 4.39 7.29 18.30
CA LEU A 267 4.69 5.87 18.43
C LEU A 267 6.10 5.59 18.97
N GLY A 268 6.91 6.62 19.21
CA GLY A 268 8.27 6.45 19.72
C GLY A 268 9.10 5.55 18.81
N VAL A 269 9.85 4.59 19.36
CA VAL A 269 10.74 3.74 18.55
C VAL A 269 9.99 2.84 17.56
N LYS A 270 8.70 2.55 17.81
CA LYS A 270 7.85 1.81 16.86
C LYS A 270 7.62 2.57 15.56
N ALA A 271 7.90 3.87 15.52
CA ALA A 271 7.89 4.64 14.29
C ALA A 271 9.07 4.29 13.36
N LEU A 272 10.12 3.63 13.86
CA LEU A 272 11.31 3.29 13.07
C LEU A 272 11.33 1.85 12.56
N TYR A 273 10.62 0.93 13.23
CA TYR A 273 10.61 -0.49 12.88
C TYR A 273 9.35 -1.18 13.44
N PHE A 274 9.13 -2.43 13.04
CA PHE A 274 8.12 -3.32 13.62
C PHE A 274 8.77 -4.23 14.67
N PRO A 275 8.48 -4.05 15.98
CA PRO A 275 8.84 -5.04 16.99
C PRO A 275 8.12 -6.35 16.70
N TRP A 276 8.85 -7.45 16.62
CA TRP A 276 8.23 -8.75 16.40
C TRP A 276 7.28 -9.09 17.55
N ASN A 277 6.01 -9.31 17.22
CA ASN A 277 4.90 -9.51 18.17
C ASN A 277 3.94 -10.63 17.73
N SER A 278 4.33 -11.44 16.73
CA SER A 278 3.50 -12.45 16.07
C SER A 278 2.22 -11.93 15.40
N ASP A 279 2.06 -10.62 15.15
CA ASP A 279 0.97 -10.10 14.32
C ASP A 279 1.28 -10.41 12.85
N SER A 280 0.51 -11.33 12.29
CA SER A 280 0.67 -11.80 10.92
C SER A 280 0.59 -10.67 9.90
N ARG A 281 -0.17 -9.59 10.19
CA ARG A 281 -0.31 -8.44 9.27
C ARG A 281 0.95 -7.57 9.22
N GLU A 282 1.77 -7.58 10.27
CA GLU A 282 3.02 -6.80 10.32
C GLU A 282 4.17 -7.51 9.60
N SER A 283 4.06 -8.84 9.43
CA SER A 283 5.09 -9.69 8.79
C SER A 283 5.52 -9.19 7.41
N GLU A 284 4.60 -8.56 6.66
CA GLU A 284 4.84 -8.08 5.30
C GLU A 284 5.91 -6.96 5.24
N TYR A 285 6.05 -6.16 6.30
CA TYR A 285 6.75 -4.86 6.21
C TYR A 285 8.11 -4.83 6.92
N GLY A 286 8.40 -5.79 7.79
CA GLY A 286 9.61 -5.75 8.60
C GLY A 286 10.91 -5.90 7.79
N HIS A 287 10.87 -6.54 6.62
CA HIS A 287 12.08 -6.80 5.82
C HIS A 287 12.76 -5.53 5.28
N PHE A 288 12.02 -4.46 4.95
CA PHE A 288 12.56 -3.27 4.27
C PHE A 288 13.75 -2.64 5.02
N ILE A 289 13.61 -2.40 6.33
CA ILE A 289 14.69 -1.81 7.13
C ILE A 289 15.91 -2.73 7.22
N TYR A 290 15.71 -4.04 7.41
CA TYR A 290 16.81 -4.98 7.51
C TYR A 290 17.55 -5.16 6.17
N GLU A 291 16.83 -5.06 5.05
CA GLU A 291 17.43 -5.03 3.71
C GLU A 291 18.37 -3.82 3.57
N ASP A 292 17.88 -2.61 3.85
CA ASP A 292 18.68 -1.39 3.69
C ASP A 292 19.85 -1.30 4.69
N LEU A 293 19.67 -1.82 5.92
CA LEU A 293 20.75 -1.97 6.90
C LEU A 293 21.83 -2.95 6.44
N GLY A 294 21.53 -3.81 5.47
CA GLY A 294 22.39 -4.90 5.01
C GLY A 294 22.41 -6.10 5.95
N TYR A 295 21.40 -6.23 6.82
CA TYR A 295 21.24 -7.34 7.76
C TYR A 295 20.37 -8.44 7.14
N ILE A 296 20.87 -9.02 6.04
CA ILE A 296 20.09 -9.85 5.10
C ILE A 296 19.50 -11.13 5.73
N ASN A 297 20.14 -11.69 6.76
CA ASN A 297 19.57 -12.83 7.50
C ASN A 297 18.22 -12.49 8.15
N GLU A 298 18.10 -11.27 8.70
CA GLU A 298 16.86 -10.82 9.34
C GLU A 298 15.80 -10.42 8.31
N ALA A 299 16.21 -9.76 7.23
CA ALA A 299 15.33 -9.49 6.10
C ALA A 299 14.73 -10.79 5.54
N GLN A 300 15.57 -11.83 5.38
CA GLN A 300 15.12 -13.16 4.95
C GLN A 300 14.15 -13.81 5.92
N ARG A 301 14.34 -13.67 7.25
CA ARG A 301 13.38 -14.24 8.22
C ARG A 301 12.01 -13.57 8.09
N TRP A 302 11.97 -12.24 8.07
CA TRP A 302 10.73 -11.49 7.89
C TRP A 302 10.03 -11.85 6.58
N GLU A 303 10.78 -11.94 5.48
CA GLU A 303 10.22 -12.32 4.19
C GLU A 303 9.68 -13.76 4.17
N PHE A 304 10.35 -14.68 4.85
CA PHE A 304 9.88 -16.06 4.97
C PHE A 304 8.60 -16.14 5.82
N GLU A 305 8.52 -15.37 6.90
CA GLU A 305 7.31 -15.25 7.73
C GLU A 305 6.15 -14.64 6.92
N ALA A 306 6.41 -13.58 6.17
CA ALA A 306 5.44 -12.97 5.26
C ALA A 306 4.92 -13.98 4.22
N MET A 307 5.81 -14.73 3.57
CA MET A 307 5.42 -15.77 2.61
C MET A 307 4.57 -16.87 3.27
N VAL A 308 4.83 -17.24 4.52
CA VAL A 308 4.01 -18.23 5.24
C VAL A 308 2.61 -17.68 5.56
N VAL A 309 2.50 -16.39 5.89
CA VAL A 309 1.21 -15.73 6.20
C VAL A 309 0.39 -15.46 4.93
N TRP A 310 1.02 -14.87 3.91
CA TRP A 310 0.36 -14.32 2.73
C TRP A 310 0.44 -15.24 1.51
N GLY A 311 1.25 -16.29 1.56
CA GLY A 311 1.43 -17.27 0.49
C GLY A 311 2.64 -17.03 -0.39
N GLU A 312 2.82 -17.93 -1.37
CA GLU A 312 3.94 -17.90 -2.32
C GLU A 312 3.66 -16.88 -3.45
N THR A 313 3.64 -15.59 -3.12
CA THR A 313 3.41 -14.50 -4.08
C THR A 313 4.69 -14.08 -4.80
N ALA A 314 4.58 -13.38 -5.93
CA ALA A 314 5.76 -12.96 -6.67
C ALA A 314 6.73 -12.07 -5.87
N PRO A 315 6.28 -11.02 -5.15
CA PRO A 315 7.17 -10.21 -4.33
C PRO A 315 7.98 -11.03 -3.31
N HIS A 316 7.32 -11.98 -2.62
CA HIS A 316 7.96 -12.81 -1.61
C HIS A 316 9.01 -13.76 -2.21
N LEU A 317 8.65 -14.44 -3.31
CA LEU A 317 9.58 -15.34 -3.98
C LEU A 317 10.79 -14.59 -4.58
N LEU A 318 10.59 -13.38 -5.11
CA LEU A 318 11.67 -12.53 -5.62
C LEU A 318 12.64 -12.15 -4.50
N ASN A 319 12.14 -11.63 -3.37
CA ASN A 319 12.97 -11.25 -2.23
C ASN A 319 13.69 -12.45 -1.61
N LEU A 320 13.00 -13.58 -1.43
CA LEU A 320 13.64 -14.80 -0.92
C LEU A 320 14.73 -15.32 -1.86
N ALA A 321 14.54 -15.26 -3.18
CA ALA A 321 15.60 -15.57 -4.13
C ALA A 321 16.80 -14.63 -3.96
N ARG A 322 16.57 -13.31 -3.94
CA ARG A 322 17.61 -12.28 -3.75
C ARG A 322 18.42 -12.51 -2.47
N TYR A 323 17.73 -12.69 -1.34
CA TYR A 323 18.38 -12.86 -0.04
C TYR A 323 19.18 -14.17 0.04
N ASN A 324 18.65 -15.27 -0.49
CA ASN A 324 19.39 -16.54 -0.49
C ASN A 324 20.62 -16.51 -1.42
N ILE A 325 20.62 -15.74 -2.51
CA ILE A 325 21.82 -15.52 -3.33
C ILE A 325 22.91 -14.83 -2.48
N VAL A 326 22.56 -13.73 -1.82
CA VAL A 326 23.51 -12.94 -1.01
C VAL A 326 24.00 -13.72 0.21
N ASN A 327 23.12 -14.48 0.87
CA ASN A 327 23.46 -15.38 1.97
C ASN A 327 24.23 -16.65 1.53
N LYS A 328 24.65 -16.74 0.26
CA LYS A 328 25.43 -17.85 -0.32
C LYS A 328 24.71 -19.21 -0.20
N ARG A 329 23.38 -19.23 -0.38
CA ARG A 329 22.51 -20.43 -0.37
C ARG A 329 21.90 -20.67 -1.75
N PRO A 330 22.73 -21.02 -2.76
CA PRO A 330 22.29 -21.02 -4.15
C PRO A 330 21.18 -22.03 -4.46
N GLU A 331 21.21 -23.22 -3.84
CA GLU A 331 20.19 -24.24 -4.08
C GLU A 331 18.81 -23.84 -3.52
N VAL A 332 18.78 -23.05 -2.45
CA VAL A 332 17.52 -22.52 -1.91
C VAL A 332 16.98 -21.43 -2.84
N ALA A 333 17.83 -20.49 -3.27
CA ALA A 333 17.46 -19.45 -4.22
C ALA A 333 16.92 -20.05 -5.54
N ARG A 334 17.56 -21.11 -6.05
CA ARG A 334 17.13 -21.82 -7.26
C ARG A 334 15.70 -22.35 -7.17
N ARG A 335 15.23 -22.79 -6.00
CA ARG A 335 13.84 -23.25 -5.82
C ARG A 335 12.84 -22.13 -6.09
N PHE A 336 13.05 -20.95 -5.51
CA PHE A 336 12.19 -19.80 -5.71
C PHE A 336 12.24 -19.27 -7.16
N ILE A 337 13.44 -19.22 -7.75
CA ILE A 337 13.64 -18.85 -9.17
C ILE A 337 12.86 -19.79 -10.09
N ASN A 338 12.92 -21.10 -9.85
CA ASN A 338 12.24 -22.09 -10.68
C ASN A 338 10.72 -21.97 -10.63
N LEU A 339 10.14 -21.58 -9.48
CA LEU A 339 8.71 -21.27 -9.39
C LEU A 339 8.37 -20.04 -10.24
N LEU A 340 9.12 -18.95 -10.09
CA LEU A 340 8.87 -17.70 -10.83
C LEU A 340 9.00 -17.88 -12.35
N LYS A 341 9.90 -18.75 -12.83
CA LYS A 341 10.02 -19.10 -14.27
C LYS A 341 8.73 -19.67 -14.88
N GLN A 342 7.86 -20.25 -14.06
CA GLN A 342 6.58 -20.82 -14.50
C GLN A 342 5.47 -19.76 -14.66
N SER A 343 5.71 -18.53 -14.21
CA SER A 343 4.79 -17.41 -14.40
C SER A 343 4.91 -16.81 -15.81
N LEU A 344 3.89 -16.03 -16.22
CA LEU A 344 3.94 -15.27 -17.47
C LEU A 344 4.77 -13.99 -17.32
N PHE A 345 4.48 -13.17 -16.30
CA PHE A 345 5.02 -11.82 -16.17
C PHE A 345 6.33 -11.74 -15.38
N TYR A 346 6.58 -12.66 -14.44
CA TYR A 346 7.80 -12.67 -13.61
C TYR A 346 8.91 -13.58 -14.13
N ARG A 347 8.72 -14.22 -15.30
CA ARG A 347 9.74 -15.09 -15.92
C ARG A 347 11.04 -14.35 -16.21
N LYS A 348 10.96 -13.10 -16.68
CA LYS A 348 12.15 -12.29 -17.00
C LYS A 348 12.95 -11.95 -15.74
N ASP A 349 12.27 -11.59 -14.65
CA ASP A 349 12.92 -11.32 -13.37
C ASP A 349 13.59 -12.58 -12.82
N ALA A 350 12.95 -13.75 -12.99
CA ALA A 350 13.52 -15.03 -12.61
C ALA A 350 14.77 -15.40 -13.43
N GLU A 351 14.77 -15.16 -14.74
CA GLU A 351 15.94 -15.36 -15.60
C GLU A 351 17.10 -14.43 -15.22
N GLU A 352 16.80 -13.20 -14.82
CA GLU A 352 17.81 -12.27 -14.33
C GLU A 352 18.38 -12.68 -12.97
N LEU A 353 17.52 -13.12 -12.03
CA LEU A 353 17.96 -13.69 -10.76
C LEU A 353 18.81 -14.94 -10.94
N GLU A 354 18.55 -15.75 -11.96
CA GLU A 354 19.38 -16.91 -12.26
C GLU A 354 20.79 -16.51 -12.72
N LYS A 355 20.94 -15.43 -13.51
CA LYS A 355 22.27 -14.89 -13.85
C LYS A 355 23.00 -14.39 -12.60
N GLN A 356 22.29 -13.68 -11.73
CA GLN A 356 22.82 -13.17 -10.47
C GLN A 356 23.22 -14.30 -9.51
N LEU A 357 22.46 -15.40 -9.50
CA LEU A 357 22.78 -16.62 -8.78
C LEU A 357 24.14 -17.19 -9.21
N TYR A 358 24.42 -17.26 -10.51
CA TYR A 358 25.72 -17.71 -11.02
C TYR A 358 26.85 -16.72 -10.67
N ALA A 359 26.57 -15.42 -10.62
CA ALA A 359 27.53 -14.41 -10.19
C ALA A 359 27.79 -14.41 -8.67
N GLY A 360 26.87 -14.97 -7.86
CA GLY A 360 26.97 -15.00 -6.40
C GLY A 360 26.73 -13.66 -5.70
N SER A 361 26.12 -12.70 -6.41
CA SER A 361 25.84 -11.35 -5.93
C SER A 361 24.58 -10.78 -6.59
N VAL A 362 23.83 -9.95 -5.85
CA VAL A 362 22.67 -9.23 -6.35
C VAL A 362 22.99 -7.73 -6.38
N PRO A 363 22.91 -7.06 -7.55
CA PRO A 363 23.18 -5.62 -7.64
C PRO A 363 22.31 -4.80 -6.68
N GLY A 364 22.94 -3.87 -5.96
CA GLY A 364 22.25 -2.96 -5.03
C GLY A 364 21.83 -3.59 -3.69
N LEU A 365 22.15 -4.87 -3.45
CA LEU A 365 21.88 -5.53 -2.17
C LEU A 365 23.19 -5.75 -1.40
N ARG A 366 23.37 -5.03 -0.29
CA ARG A 366 24.57 -5.08 0.54
C ARG A 366 24.43 -6.11 1.66
N MET A 367 25.50 -6.82 1.99
CA MET A 367 25.60 -7.65 3.20
C MET A 367 26.59 -7.03 4.18
N ALA A 368 26.09 -6.31 5.18
CA ALA A 368 26.92 -5.56 6.12
C ALA A 368 27.88 -6.44 6.94
N LEU A 369 27.53 -7.73 7.10
CA LEU A 369 28.28 -8.69 7.91
C LEU A 369 29.03 -9.75 7.07
N GLU A 370 29.24 -9.54 5.77
CA GLU A 370 29.82 -10.56 4.86
C GLU A 370 31.22 -11.04 5.31
N ASN A 371 32.04 -10.16 5.86
CA ASN A 371 33.41 -10.47 6.28
C ASN A 371 33.54 -10.95 7.74
N ASN A 372 32.42 -11.07 8.47
CA ASN A 372 32.46 -11.40 9.89
C ASN A 372 32.55 -12.92 10.11
N LYS A 373 33.75 -13.48 9.89
CA LYS A 373 34.00 -14.93 9.94
C LYS A 373 34.09 -15.52 11.36
N GLU A 374 34.17 -14.69 12.40
CA GLU A 374 34.66 -15.11 13.73
C GLU A 374 33.62 -15.17 14.85
N HIS A 375 32.33 -14.93 14.59
CA HIS A 375 31.33 -14.95 15.66
C HIS A 375 30.46 -16.23 15.65
N PRO A 376 30.18 -16.82 16.83
CA PRO A 376 29.18 -17.88 16.95
C PRO A 376 27.82 -17.38 16.44
N ALA A 377 26.94 -18.31 16.05
CA ALA A 377 25.60 -17.98 15.54
C ALA A 377 24.89 -16.96 16.46
N ARG A 378 24.78 -15.71 15.99
CA ARG A 378 24.11 -14.63 16.68
C ARG A 378 22.68 -14.56 16.20
N PHE A 379 21.74 -14.69 17.13
CA PHE A 379 20.33 -14.41 16.87
C PHE A 379 20.10 -12.91 17.04
N ALA A 380 19.48 -12.27 16.05
CA ALA A 380 19.15 -10.86 16.19
C ALA A 380 18.08 -10.65 17.26
N ASN A 381 18.13 -9.51 17.93
CA ASN A 381 17.05 -9.08 18.79
C ASN A 381 15.86 -8.58 17.95
N VAL A 382 14.84 -9.42 17.86
CA VAL A 382 13.64 -9.18 17.04
C VAL A 382 12.64 -8.23 17.69
N ILE A 383 12.75 -8.03 19.00
CA ILE A 383 11.85 -7.20 19.80
C ILE A 383 12.38 -5.77 19.87
N ASN A 384 13.70 -5.62 19.94
CA ASN A 384 14.36 -4.32 20.03
C ASN A 384 15.53 -4.23 19.03
N ILE A 385 15.38 -3.34 18.05
CA ILE A 385 16.39 -3.14 17.01
C ILE A 385 17.64 -2.41 17.51
N GLY A 386 17.57 -1.65 18.61
CA GLY A 386 18.68 -0.81 19.10
C GLY A 386 20.02 -1.54 19.26
N PRO A 387 20.09 -2.69 19.98
CA PRO A 387 21.30 -3.50 20.07
C PRO A 387 21.82 -4.01 18.72
N GLU A 388 20.94 -4.25 17.74
CA GLU A 388 21.34 -4.65 16.39
C GLU A 388 21.96 -3.47 15.62
N LEU A 389 21.39 -2.28 15.76
CA LEU A 389 21.94 -1.06 15.14
C LEU A 389 23.31 -0.70 15.71
N GLN A 390 23.48 -0.80 17.04
CA GLN A 390 24.78 -0.59 17.68
C GLN A 390 25.80 -1.59 17.17
N TYR A 391 25.45 -2.88 17.14
CA TYR A 391 26.34 -3.91 16.61
C TYR A 391 26.74 -3.64 15.16
N LEU A 392 25.78 -3.25 14.30
CA LEU A 392 26.07 -2.90 12.91
C LEU A 392 27.03 -1.71 12.79
N CYS A 393 26.92 -0.70 13.65
CA CYS A 393 27.86 0.43 13.69
C CYS A 393 29.28 -0.02 14.09
N GLU A 394 29.39 -0.96 15.01
CA GLU A 394 30.68 -1.49 15.49
C GLU A 394 31.36 -2.37 14.42
N GLN A 395 30.58 -3.15 13.67
CA GLN A 395 31.11 -4.08 12.65
C GLN A 395 31.31 -3.42 11.27
N ASP A 396 30.45 -2.47 10.88
CA ASP A 396 30.54 -1.73 9.62
C ASP A 396 30.46 -0.22 9.89
N THR A 397 31.62 0.37 10.12
CA THR A 397 31.76 1.83 10.37
C THR A 397 31.36 2.69 9.17
N THR A 398 31.15 2.11 7.98
CA THR A 398 30.65 2.81 6.79
C THR A 398 29.12 2.81 6.71
N ASN A 399 28.43 2.08 7.60
CA ASN A 399 26.98 1.97 7.62
C ASN A 399 26.29 3.20 8.22
N ARG A 400 26.13 4.23 7.39
CA ARG A 400 25.44 5.47 7.79
C ARG A 400 24.01 5.23 8.28
N MET A 401 23.28 4.28 7.69
CA MET A 401 21.92 3.97 8.10
C MET A 401 21.88 3.44 9.53
N ALA A 402 22.73 2.47 9.84
CA ALA A 402 22.79 1.90 11.18
C ALA A 402 23.05 2.99 12.23
N PHE A 403 23.96 3.93 11.93
CA PHE A 403 24.23 5.08 12.79
C PHE A 403 23.01 6.00 12.93
N GLU A 404 22.45 6.51 11.83
CA GLU A 404 21.33 7.48 11.91
C GLU A 404 20.08 6.88 12.56
N TYR A 405 19.80 5.59 12.31
CA TYR A 405 18.71 4.87 12.97
C TYR A 405 19.02 4.61 14.45
N LEU A 406 20.26 4.27 14.82
CA LEU A 406 20.64 4.10 16.23
C LEU A 406 20.42 5.40 17.00
N MET A 407 20.87 6.52 16.44
CA MET A 407 20.68 7.83 17.05
C MET A 407 19.20 8.18 17.16
N SER A 408 18.41 7.89 16.12
CA SER A 408 16.95 8.11 16.13
C SER A 408 16.26 7.23 17.19
N ASP A 409 16.61 5.95 17.30
CA ASP A 409 16.08 5.02 18.29
C ASP A 409 16.37 5.51 19.71
N LEU A 410 17.62 5.88 19.99
CA LEU A 410 18.05 6.37 21.31
C LEU A 410 17.38 7.70 21.69
N LEU A 411 17.16 8.60 20.74
CA LEU A 411 16.40 9.84 20.98
C LEU A 411 14.93 9.52 21.26
N LEU A 412 14.29 8.71 20.42
CA LEU A 412 12.88 8.36 20.59
C LEU A 412 12.62 7.58 21.88
N SER A 413 13.56 6.74 22.32
CA SER A 413 13.50 6.01 23.58
C SER A 413 13.98 6.81 24.80
N ASN A 414 14.35 8.08 24.64
CA ASN A 414 14.92 8.94 25.70
C ASN A 414 16.15 8.34 26.42
N ASN A 415 17.04 7.69 25.66
CA ASN A 415 18.27 7.11 26.20
C ASN A 415 19.49 8.00 25.91
N VAL A 416 19.48 9.19 26.51
CA VAL A 416 20.46 10.25 26.24
C VAL A 416 21.90 9.85 26.59
N VAL A 417 22.10 9.05 27.64
CA VAL A 417 23.45 8.58 28.02
C VAL A 417 24.04 7.72 26.90
N ARG A 418 23.31 6.69 26.45
CA ARG A 418 23.76 5.84 25.34
C ARG A 418 23.87 6.61 24.03
N PHE A 419 23.03 7.63 23.81
CA PHE A 419 23.16 8.52 22.65
C PHE A 419 24.54 9.18 22.61
N VAL A 420 25.02 9.73 23.74
CA VAL A 420 26.35 10.36 23.80
C VAL A 420 27.47 9.34 23.61
N ASP A 421 27.35 8.15 24.21
CA ASP A 421 28.35 7.06 24.04
C ASP A 421 28.52 6.62 22.58
N ASN A 422 27.43 6.65 21.80
CA ASN A 422 27.40 6.25 20.40
C ASN A 422 27.64 7.40 19.43
N LEU A 423 27.57 8.66 19.87
CA LEU A 423 27.77 9.83 19.02
C LEU A 423 29.17 9.87 18.38
N LYS A 424 30.17 9.20 18.96
CA LYS A 424 31.53 9.04 18.39
C LYS A 424 31.53 8.55 16.93
N PHE A 425 30.55 7.74 16.54
CA PHE A 425 30.44 7.20 15.18
C PHE A 425 30.13 8.28 14.13
N ILE A 426 29.62 9.45 14.53
CA ILE A 426 29.35 10.58 13.62
C ILE A 426 30.58 11.01 12.83
N ARG A 427 31.79 10.79 13.38
CA ARG A 427 33.07 11.15 12.78
C ARG A 427 33.38 10.38 11.50
N HIS A 428 32.72 9.24 11.26
CA HIS A 428 32.89 8.46 10.04
C HIS A 428 32.11 9.02 8.84
N PHE A 429 31.20 9.97 9.07
CA PHE A 429 30.30 10.48 8.05
C PHE A 429 30.45 11.99 7.87
N LYS A 430 30.12 12.47 6.67
CA LYS A 430 30.11 13.89 6.36
C LYS A 430 28.72 14.45 6.64
N TYR A 431 28.63 15.33 7.62
CA TYR A 431 27.45 16.14 7.92
C TYR A 431 27.77 17.61 7.63
N PRO A 432 26.87 18.38 6.97
CA PRO A 432 27.04 19.82 6.80
C PRO A 432 27.22 20.55 8.12
N GLU A 433 26.41 20.17 9.10
CA GLU A 433 26.46 20.63 10.49
C GLU A 433 25.90 19.54 11.39
N MET A 434 26.19 19.66 12.70
CA MET A 434 25.63 18.75 13.68
C MET A 434 24.10 18.89 13.70
N PRO A 435 23.34 17.80 13.53
CA PRO A 435 21.88 17.87 13.46
C PRO A 435 21.27 18.56 14.70
N PRO A 436 20.22 19.40 14.53
CA PRO A 436 19.63 20.15 15.64
C PRO A 436 19.19 19.27 16.80
N ALA A 437 18.50 18.15 16.51
CA ALA A 437 18.08 17.18 17.52
C ALA A 437 19.26 16.61 18.33
N TYR A 438 20.44 16.46 17.69
CA TYR A 438 21.62 15.91 18.34
C TYR A 438 22.25 16.94 19.29
N GLN A 439 22.30 18.21 18.87
CA GLN A 439 22.70 19.33 19.72
C GLN A 439 21.74 19.49 20.92
N GLU A 440 20.43 19.37 20.67
CA GLU A 440 19.39 19.46 21.69
C GLU A 440 19.53 18.35 22.74
N ALA A 441 19.79 17.10 22.32
CA ALA A 441 20.01 15.97 23.23
C ALA A 441 21.35 16.06 23.98
N LEU A 442 22.42 16.48 23.31
CA LEU A 442 23.72 16.71 23.95
C LEU A 442 23.62 17.78 25.05
N TYR A 443 22.80 18.81 24.86
CA TYR A 443 22.55 19.80 25.89
C TYR A 443 21.76 19.23 27.08
N ILE A 444 20.77 18.37 26.86
CA ILE A 444 20.09 17.65 27.95
C ILE A 444 21.08 16.79 28.74
N TYR A 445 22.00 16.10 28.06
CA TYR A 445 23.07 15.37 28.74
C TYR A 445 23.95 16.28 29.60
N LYS A 446 24.39 17.42 29.04
CA LYS A 446 25.20 18.44 29.74
C LYS A 446 24.54 18.93 31.02
N LEU A 447 23.22 19.10 31.04
CA LEU A 447 22.48 19.52 32.24
C LEU A 447 22.39 18.43 33.32
N GLY A 448 22.55 17.17 32.94
CA GLY A 448 22.42 16.02 33.85
C GLY A 448 23.73 15.50 34.44
N VAL A 449 24.88 15.98 33.98
CA VAL A 449 26.22 15.51 34.41
C VAL A 449 27.11 16.68 34.83
N ASP A 450 28.18 16.40 35.57
CA ASP A 450 29.19 17.40 35.91
C ASP A 450 30.08 17.77 34.70
N GLY A 451 30.80 18.89 34.81
CA GLY A 451 31.62 19.42 33.72
C GLY A 451 32.77 18.50 33.29
N GLU A 452 33.33 17.69 34.20
CA GLU A 452 34.40 16.74 33.85
C GLU A 452 33.83 15.59 33.03
N THR A 453 32.70 15.02 33.47
CA THR A 453 31.98 13.95 32.75
C THR A 453 31.56 14.43 31.36
N PHE A 454 31.02 15.64 31.23
CA PHE A 454 30.65 16.19 29.92
C PHE A 454 31.87 16.35 29.00
N SER A 455 32.99 16.87 29.53
CA SER A 455 34.21 17.10 28.75
C SER A 455 34.80 15.81 28.17
N LYS A 456 34.64 14.67 28.86
CA LYS A 456 35.07 13.34 28.38
C LYS A 456 34.35 12.89 27.11
N SER A 457 33.17 13.42 26.80
CA SER A 457 32.46 13.11 25.55
C SER A 457 33.20 13.61 24.30
N GLY A 458 34.04 14.64 24.44
CA GLY A 458 34.74 15.26 23.31
C GLY A 458 33.84 16.03 22.34
N PHE A 459 32.62 16.38 22.76
CA PHE A 459 31.68 17.20 22.00
C PHE A 459 31.33 18.49 22.74
N ASN A 460 30.98 19.53 21.98
CA ASN A 460 30.57 20.83 22.51
C ASN A 460 29.12 21.13 22.08
N VAL A 461 28.39 21.83 22.94
CA VAL A 461 27.07 22.38 22.62
C VAL A 461 27.25 23.81 22.10
N SER A 462 26.56 24.16 21.02
CA SER A 462 26.59 25.52 20.47
C SER A 462 25.88 26.51 21.40
N GLU A 463 26.41 27.74 21.49
CA GLU A 463 25.75 28.81 22.27
C GLU A 463 24.31 29.09 21.81
N ASN A 464 24.03 28.87 20.52
CA ASN A 464 22.69 29.03 19.97
C ASN A 464 21.71 28.00 20.57
N THR A 465 22.14 26.74 20.73
CA THR A 465 21.34 25.70 21.37
C THR A 465 21.00 26.07 22.82
N GLU A 466 21.97 26.62 23.56
CA GLU A 466 21.75 27.06 24.95
C GLU A 466 20.74 28.21 25.03
N LYS A 467 20.88 29.24 24.17
CA LYS A 467 19.93 30.35 24.06
C LYS A 467 18.52 29.87 23.69
N ARG A 468 18.41 28.94 22.73
CA ARG A 468 17.15 28.30 22.35
C ARG A 468 16.50 27.58 23.53
N PHE A 469 17.28 26.86 24.34
CA PHE A 469 16.74 26.18 25.51
C PHE A 469 16.26 27.16 26.61
N GLN A 470 17.01 28.24 26.86
CA GLN A 470 16.58 29.27 27.81
C GLN A 470 15.24 29.89 27.38
N ARG A 471 15.07 30.16 26.08
CA ARG A 471 13.80 30.61 25.50
C ARG A 471 12.70 29.57 25.72
N TYR A 472 12.95 28.30 25.39
CA TYR A 472 12.00 27.20 25.61
C TYR A 472 11.55 27.12 27.07
N TYR A 473 12.49 27.13 28.01
CA TYR A 473 12.23 27.09 29.45
C TYR A 473 11.43 28.30 29.93
N SER A 474 11.73 29.51 29.43
CA SER A 474 10.99 30.73 29.77
C SER A 474 9.52 30.67 29.33
N LEU A 475 9.25 30.17 28.12
CA LEU A 475 7.89 30.01 27.60
C LEU A 475 7.12 28.95 28.38
N TYR A 476 7.80 27.86 28.77
CA TYR A 476 7.22 26.80 29.59
C TYR A 476 6.79 27.33 30.97
N LYS A 477 7.72 28.00 31.68
CA LYS A 477 7.49 28.58 33.02
C LYS A 477 6.35 29.62 33.01
N ASN A 478 6.29 30.44 31.96
CA ASN A 478 5.26 31.46 31.78
C ASN A 478 3.92 30.90 31.23
N ARG A 479 3.77 29.57 31.10
CA ARG A 479 2.58 28.88 30.58
C ARG A 479 2.14 29.34 29.17
N GLN A 480 3.06 29.81 28.34
CA GLN A 480 2.78 30.28 26.97
C GLN A 480 2.73 29.10 25.98
N MET A 481 1.85 28.12 26.22
CA MET A 481 1.82 26.83 25.50
C MET A 481 1.65 26.94 23.99
N GLN A 482 0.83 27.89 23.52
CA GLN A 482 0.62 28.08 22.08
C GLN A 482 1.91 28.53 21.38
N ARG A 483 2.60 29.52 21.95
CA ARG A 483 3.90 29.99 21.42
C ARG A 483 4.98 28.94 21.55
N LEU A 484 5.01 28.21 22.67
CA LEU A 484 5.95 27.11 22.87
C LEU A 484 5.79 26.04 21.78
N LYS A 485 4.55 25.64 21.46
CA LYS A 485 4.28 24.69 20.37
C LYS A 485 4.67 25.25 19.00
N THR A 486 4.38 26.52 18.72
CA THR A 486 4.74 27.14 17.43
C THR A 486 6.25 27.28 17.25
N GLU A 487 6.99 27.69 18.29
CA GLU A 487 8.44 27.93 18.20
C GLU A 487 9.28 26.66 18.34
N PHE A 488 8.81 25.66 19.11
CA PHE A 488 9.61 24.49 19.49
C PHE A 488 8.92 23.15 19.26
N GLY A 489 7.76 23.12 18.60
CA GLY A 489 6.98 21.90 18.38
C GLY A 489 7.75 20.78 17.66
N ASN A 490 8.77 21.14 16.89
CA ASN A 490 9.63 20.23 16.15
C ASN A 490 10.98 19.92 16.84
N THR A 491 11.10 20.18 18.13
CA THR A 491 12.34 19.92 18.87
C THR A 491 12.28 18.61 19.65
N TYR A 492 13.46 18.05 19.92
CA TYR A 492 13.60 16.93 20.84
C TYR A 492 13.02 17.26 22.22
N TRP A 493 13.17 18.51 22.67
CA TRP A 493 12.66 18.94 23.97
C TRP A 493 11.14 18.91 24.06
N TYR A 494 10.46 19.35 22.99
CA TYR A 494 9.00 19.31 22.93
C TYR A 494 8.50 17.87 22.84
N TYR A 495 9.18 17.03 22.05
CA TYR A 495 8.88 15.60 22.00
C TYR A 495 8.92 14.97 23.39
N LEU A 496 10.02 15.14 24.14
CA LEU A 496 10.16 14.57 25.48
C LEU A 496 9.08 15.06 26.46
N ASN A 497 8.74 16.35 26.43
CA ASN A 497 7.80 16.92 27.40
C ASN A 497 6.32 16.63 27.11
N PHE A 498 5.95 16.45 25.84
CA PHE A 498 4.53 16.46 25.43
C PHE A 498 4.08 15.31 24.52
N ILE A 499 5.00 14.58 23.88
CA ILE A 499 4.66 13.57 22.86
C ILE A 499 5.16 12.17 23.24
N SER A 500 6.34 12.06 23.85
CA SER A 500 7.03 10.79 24.08
C SER A 500 6.16 9.76 24.83
N PRO A 501 6.02 8.53 24.30
CA PRO A 501 5.29 7.47 24.99
C PRO A 501 6.07 6.84 26.14
N TYR A 502 7.37 7.11 26.28
CA TYR A 502 8.24 6.44 27.27
C TYR A 502 8.44 7.20 28.59
N GLY A 503 7.88 8.41 28.75
CA GLY A 503 8.32 9.34 29.81
C GLY A 503 9.77 9.83 29.57
N ASP A 504 10.33 10.84 30.22
CA ASP A 504 10.02 11.60 31.43
C ASP A 504 10.38 13.08 31.16
N LYS A 505 9.80 14.01 31.93
CA LYS A 505 9.81 15.46 31.66
C LYS A 505 11.20 16.07 31.87
N ILE A 506 11.75 16.75 30.86
CA ILE A 506 12.95 17.62 31.00
C ILE A 506 12.72 18.67 32.10
N ILE A 507 11.46 19.07 32.30
CA ILE A 507 11.05 20.05 33.31
C ILE A 507 9.95 19.42 34.16
N ARG A 508 10.26 19.05 35.41
CA ARG A 508 9.26 18.60 36.38
C ARG A 508 8.47 19.82 36.89
N ASN A 509 7.15 19.65 37.09
CA ASN A 509 6.25 20.69 37.62
C ASN A 509 6.60 21.07 39.06
#